data_AF-A0A967VUV9-F1
#
_entry.id   AF-A0A967VUV9-F1
#
_cell.length_a   1.000
_cell.length_b   1.000
_cell.length_c   1.000
_cell.angle_alpha   90.00
_cell.angle_beta   90.00
_cell.angle_gamma   90.00
#
_symmetry.space_group_name_H-M   'P 1'
#
loop_
_entity.id
_entity.type
_entity.pdbx_description
1 polymer ?
#
loop_
_entity_poly.entity_id
_entity_poly.type
_entity_poly.pdbx_seq_one_letter_code
_entity_poly.pdbx_strand_id
1 'polypeptide(L)'
;MKQKLADAAAELGAGEVEVQLDRPRNPEHGDWATNLAMVLAGRLGKAPREVAALILQKLDLTGAGVRSADVAGPGFINFRLSGAQLQSLLKRILLEDSRYGRSDPERPRRVMVEFVSANPTGPLHVAHGRGAALGDAIATLLAWAGDAPHREFYVNDAGVQIDRLAESVDARWRQLRGEEAELPEDGYRGGYVRDLAAELDRELGERVAGAGDAERLDLIREWAVARLKADQAEDLKAFGIVFDEWYPESRVYDEGLVGETLDVLAEKDLLYERDGATWLRTTGFGDDKDRVLVKQDGTYTYFLPDLAYHRDKARRGFDHAINVWGADHHGYVPRMQAGLAALGLDGFLDVEVVQMVRILRGGQEVKLSKRAGDFVTLRELFEET
;
A
#
# COMPACT_ATOMS: atom_id res chain seq x y z
N MET A 1 17.18 -28.43 -9.64
CA MET A 1 17.85 -28.20 -10.95
C MET A 1 18.92 -27.11 -10.86
N LYS A 2 18.62 -25.90 -10.34
CA LYS A 2 19.63 -24.83 -10.18
C LYS A 2 20.93 -25.32 -9.52
N GLN A 3 20.83 -26.02 -8.39
CA GLN A 3 22.02 -26.59 -7.71
C GLN A 3 22.82 -27.55 -8.61
N LYS A 4 22.17 -28.56 -9.21
CA LYS A 4 22.82 -29.50 -10.14
C LYS A 4 23.53 -28.80 -11.32
N LEU A 5 22.98 -27.70 -11.82
CA LEU A 5 23.60 -26.89 -12.87
C LEU A 5 24.81 -26.08 -12.34
N ALA A 6 24.73 -25.54 -11.13
CA ALA A 6 25.84 -24.86 -10.48
C ALA A 6 26.99 -25.84 -10.17
N ASP A 7 26.67 -27.05 -9.69
CA ASP A 7 27.64 -28.12 -9.44
C ASP A 7 28.35 -28.53 -10.74
N ALA A 8 27.59 -28.72 -11.83
CA ALA A 8 28.15 -29.01 -13.15
C ALA A 8 29.06 -27.88 -13.65
N ALA A 9 28.71 -26.61 -13.41
CA ALA A 9 29.56 -25.46 -13.75
C ALA A 9 30.87 -25.43 -12.94
N ALA A 10 30.80 -25.73 -11.64
CA ALA A 10 31.95 -25.79 -10.76
C ALA A 10 32.91 -26.92 -11.16
N GLU A 11 32.39 -28.11 -11.49
CA GLU A 11 33.19 -29.24 -12.00
C GLU A 11 33.89 -28.94 -13.33
N LEU A 12 33.31 -28.07 -14.15
CA LEU A 12 33.94 -27.61 -15.40
C LEU A 12 35.02 -26.54 -15.18
N GLY A 13 35.27 -26.14 -13.93
CA GLY A 13 36.27 -25.13 -13.58
C GLY A 13 35.80 -23.70 -13.77
N ALA A 14 34.49 -23.46 -13.89
CA ALA A 14 33.94 -22.11 -14.12
C ALA A 14 33.71 -21.28 -12.83
N GLY A 15 33.96 -21.88 -11.66
CA GLY A 15 33.72 -21.29 -10.35
C GLY A 15 32.25 -21.15 -10.00
N GLU A 16 31.96 -20.34 -8.98
CA GLU A 16 30.57 -19.99 -8.64
C GLU A 16 29.92 -19.18 -9.76
N VAL A 17 28.67 -19.51 -10.04
CA VAL A 17 27.86 -18.86 -11.07
C VAL A 17 26.40 -18.86 -10.66
N GLU A 18 25.73 -17.74 -10.90
CA GLU A 18 24.29 -17.65 -10.75
C GLU A 18 23.59 -18.36 -11.91
N VAL A 19 22.74 -19.34 -11.58
CA VAL A 19 21.99 -20.10 -12.58
C VAL A 19 20.58 -19.54 -12.74
N GLN A 20 20.28 -19.04 -13.93
CA GLN A 20 18.93 -18.66 -14.33
C GLN A 20 18.20 -19.81 -15.00
N LEU A 21 16.93 -19.98 -14.65
CA LEU A 21 16.01 -20.96 -15.22
C LEU A 21 14.70 -20.24 -15.51
N ASP A 22 14.37 -20.12 -16.79
CA ASP A 22 13.22 -19.36 -17.29
C ASP A 22 12.26 -20.26 -18.05
N ARG A 23 10.98 -19.85 -18.15
CA ARG A 23 10.04 -20.50 -19.05
C ARG A 23 10.35 -20.10 -20.51
N PRO A 24 10.54 -21.05 -21.43
CA PRO A 24 10.75 -20.73 -22.83
C PRO A 24 9.55 -20.00 -23.43
N ARG A 25 9.79 -19.03 -24.32
CA ARG A 25 8.70 -18.36 -25.06
C ARG A 25 7.93 -19.31 -25.98
N ASN A 26 8.60 -20.29 -26.57
CA ASN A 26 7.98 -21.34 -27.36
C ASN A 26 7.83 -22.61 -26.51
N PRO A 27 6.59 -23.10 -26.23
CA PRO A 27 6.35 -24.34 -25.49
C PRO A 27 7.04 -25.59 -26.09
N GLU A 28 7.33 -25.61 -27.40
CA GLU A 28 8.06 -26.72 -28.03
C GLU A 28 9.49 -26.86 -27.51
N HIS A 29 10.06 -25.77 -26.99
CA HIS A 29 11.38 -25.75 -26.36
C HIS A 29 11.37 -26.28 -24.92
N GLY A 30 10.25 -26.86 -24.46
CA GLY A 30 10.14 -27.50 -23.15
C GLY A 30 9.62 -26.58 -22.06
N ASP A 31 9.75 -27.03 -20.82
CA ASP A 31 9.12 -26.40 -19.65
C ASP A 31 10.02 -25.34 -19.01
N TRP A 32 11.34 -25.55 -19.08
CA TRP A 32 12.36 -24.66 -18.53
C TRP A 32 13.56 -24.55 -19.46
N ALA A 33 14.24 -23.42 -19.48
CA ALA A 33 15.49 -23.22 -20.19
C ALA A 33 16.51 -22.46 -19.36
N THR A 34 17.79 -22.68 -19.64
CA THR A 34 18.89 -21.89 -19.08
C THR A 34 19.84 -21.42 -20.17
N ASN A 35 20.35 -20.20 -20.01
CA ASN A 35 21.42 -19.61 -20.84
C ASN A 35 22.82 -19.88 -20.27
N LEU A 36 22.95 -20.72 -19.23
CA LEU A 36 24.19 -20.92 -18.46
C LEU A 36 25.42 -21.15 -19.35
N ALA A 37 25.29 -21.94 -20.42
CA ALA A 37 26.41 -22.21 -21.31
C ALA A 37 26.99 -20.96 -22.00
N MET A 38 26.13 -19.96 -22.28
CA MET A 38 26.55 -18.67 -22.84
C MET A 38 27.29 -17.82 -21.80
N VAL A 39 26.85 -17.86 -20.55
CA VAL A 39 27.51 -17.20 -19.42
C VAL A 39 28.90 -17.81 -19.17
N LEU A 40 29.02 -19.13 -19.31
CA LEU A 40 30.27 -19.85 -19.05
C LEU A 40 31.24 -19.89 -20.24
N ALA A 41 30.77 -19.67 -21.46
CA ALA A 41 31.57 -19.75 -22.69
C ALA A 41 32.89 -18.95 -22.62
N GLY A 42 32.79 -17.68 -22.19
CA GLY A 42 33.96 -16.81 -22.05
C GLY A 42 34.93 -17.27 -20.97
N ARG A 43 34.43 -17.81 -19.86
CA ARG A 43 35.25 -18.32 -18.73
C ARG A 43 36.01 -19.59 -19.12
N LEU A 44 35.40 -20.44 -19.94
CA LEU A 44 35.94 -21.74 -20.34
C LEU A 44 36.70 -21.68 -21.67
N GLY A 45 36.72 -20.54 -22.35
CA GLY A 45 37.39 -20.37 -23.65
C GLY A 45 36.83 -21.28 -24.75
N LYS A 46 35.53 -21.61 -24.68
CA LYS A 46 34.86 -22.59 -25.55
C LYS A 46 33.60 -21.99 -26.17
N ALA A 47 33.18 -22.52 -27.32
CA ALA A 47 31.93 -22.09 -27.93
C ALA A 47 30.73 -22.43 -27.02
N PRO A 48 29.71 -21.57 -26.87
CA PRO A 48 28.61 -21.82 -25.92
C PRO A 48 27.88 -23.15 -26.16
N ARG A 49 27.76 -23.59 -27.41
CA ARG A 49 27.15 -24.88 -27.76
C ARG A 49 28.00 -26.08 -27.31
N GLU A 50 29.33 -25.95 -27.33
CA GLU A 50 30.26 -26.94 -26.78
C GLU A 50 30.14 -27.00 -25.26
N VAL A 51 30.09 -25.82 -24.61
CA VAL A 51 29.87 -25.74 -23.16
C VAL A 51 28.53 -26.34 -22.75
N ALA A 52 27.47 -26.11 -23.52
CA ALA A 52 26.15 -26.70 -23.25
C ALA A 52 26.20 -28.23 -23.29
N ALA A 53 26.93 -28.81 -24.24
CA ALA A 53 27.15 -30.26 -24.32
C ALA A 53 27.96 -30.78 -23.12
N LEU A 54 29.01 -30.06 -22.70
CA LEU A 54 29.80 -30.39 -21.52
C LEU A 54 28.96 -30.36 -20.23
N ILE A 55 28.12 -29.33 -20.06
CA ILE A 55 27.18 -29.26 -18.94
C ILE A 55 26.25 -30.47 -18.95
N LEU A 56 25.63 -30.80 -20.09
CA LEU A 56 24.74 -31.96 -20.18
C LEU A 56 25.43 -33.29 -19.89
N GLN A 57 26.71 -33.46 -20.27
CA GLN A 57 27.49 -34.65 -19.94
C GLN A 57 27.73 -34.81 -18.44
N LYS A 58 27.86 -33.69 -17.72
CA LYS A 58 28.09 -33.65 -16.26
C LYS A 58 26.80 -33.64 -15.46
N LEU A 59 25.69 -33.26 -16.08
CA LEU A 59 24.41 -33.09 -15.41
C LEU A 59 23.76 -34.45 -15.13
N ASP A 60 23.78 -34.87 -13.86
CA ASP A 60 22.97 -36.00 -13.42
C ASP A 60 21.49 -35.60 -13.31
N LEU A 61 20.67 -36.11 -14.22
CA LEU A 61 19.21 -35.90 -14.22
C LEU A 61 18.46 -36.84 -13.28
N THR A 62 19.14 -37.79 -12.63
CA THR A 62 18.51 -38.73 -11.70
C THR A 62 17.83 -37.97 -10.55
N GLY A 63 16.56 -38.28 -10.32
CA GLY A 63 15.73 -37.62 -9.30
C GLY A 63 15.42 -36.15 -9.58
N ALA A 64 15.82 -35.59 -10.73
CA ALA A 64 15.62 -34.17 -11.05
C ALA A 64 14.21 -33.86 -11.58
N GLY A 65 13.38 -34.88 -11.79
CA GLY A 65 12.02 -34.73 -12.34
C GLY A 65 11.99 -34.34 -13.83
N VAL A 66 13.12 -34.49 -14.55
CA VAL A 66 13.29 -34.13 -15.96
C VAL A 66 13.30 -35.39 -16.84
N ARG A 67 12.52 -35.38 -17.92
CA ARG A 67 12.47 -36.42 -18.95
C ARG A 67 13.59 -36.27 -19.98
N SER A 68 13.84 -35.05 -20.45
CA SER A 68 14.90 -34.79 -21.42
C SER A 68 15.51 -33.40 -21.22
N ALA A 69 16.76 -33.26 -21.65
CA ALA A 69 17.44 -31.99 -21.72
C ALA A 69 18.15 -31.87 -23.08
N ASP A 70 17.91 -30.79 -23.81
CA ASP A 70 18.36 -30.63 -25.20
C ASP A 70 19.02 -29.27 -25.41
N VAL A 71 20.09 -29.23 -26.21
CA VAL A 71 20.76 -27.97 -26.57
C VAL A 71 20.04 -27.33 -27.76
N ALA A 72 19.67 -26.05 -27.63
CA ALA A 72 19.01 -25.28 -28.67
C ALA A 72 19.74 -23.97 -29.00
N GLY A 73 19.63 -23.56 -30.27
CA GLY A 73 20.14 -22.30 -30.77
C GLY A 73 21.63 -22.08 -30.45
N PRO A 74 22.02 -20.93 -29.89
CA PRO A 74 23.42 -20.59 -29.62
C PRO A 74 24.03 -21.40 -28.45
N GLY A 75 23.23 -22.05 -27.62
CA GLY A 75 23.71 -22.76 -26.42
C GLY A 75 22.72 -22.78 -25.25
N PHE A 76 21.42 -22.58 -25.50
CA PHE A 76 20.41 -22.79 -24.47
C PHE A 76 20.31 -24.26 -24.13
N ILE A 77 20.12 -24.58 -22.86
CA ILE A 77 19.78 -25.93 -22.42
C ILE A 77 18.31 -25.92 -22.01
N ASN A 78 17.50 -26.65 -22.76
CA ASN A 78 16.06 -26.77 -22.60
C ASN A 78 15.73 -28.05 -21.84
N PHE A 79 14.87 -27.98 -20.84
CA PHE A 79 14.44 -29.11 -20.01
C PHE A 79 12.96 -29.40 -20.23
N ARG A 80 12.63 -30.68 -20.39
CA ARG A 80 11.25 -31.18 -20.36
C ARG A 80 11.02 -31.97 -19.10
N LEU A 81 10.02 -31.62 -18.31
CA LEU A 81 9.65 -32.31 -17.09
C LEU A 81 9.08 -33.70 -17.42
N SER A 82 9.29 -34.63 -16.50
CA SER A 82 8.68 -35.96 -16.57
C SER A 82 7.19 -35.89 -16.23
N GLY A 83 6.38 -36.76 -16.84
CA GLY A 83 4.95 -36.87 -16.52
C GLY A 83 4.72 -37.22 -15.04
N ALA A 84 5.60 -38.05 -14.45
CA ALA A 84 5.57 -38.38 -13.03
C ALA A 84 5.77 -37.15 -12.13
N GLN A 85 6.65 -36.21 -12.53
CA GLN A 85 6.85 -34.96 -11.81
C GLN A 85 5.61 -34.05 -11.90
N LEU A 86 4.93 -34.02 -13.03
CA LEU A 86 3.68 -33.23 -13.16
C LEU A 86 2.54 -33.88 -12.37
N GLN A 87 2.44 -35.21 -12.36
CA GLN A 87 1.45 -35.95 -11.59
C GLN A 87 1.68 -35.84 -10.08
N SER A 88 2.94 -35.75 -9.62
CA SER A 88 3.23 -35.55 -8.20
C SER A 88 2.73 -34.19 -7.69
N LEU A 89 2.67 -33.15 -8.55
CA LEU A 89 2.05 -31.87 -8.21
C LEU A 89 0.54 -32.02 -7.96
N LEU A 90 -0.18 -32.81 -8.75
CA LEU A 90 -1.60 -33.07 -8.51
C LEU A 90 -1.82 -33.73 -7.14
N LYS A 91 -0.98 -34.71 -6.78
CA LYS A 91 -1.02 -35.33 -5.46
C LYS A 91 -0.76 -34.29 -4.36
N ARG A 92 0.20 -33.40 -4.55
CA ARG A 92 0.50 -32.31 -3.60
C ARG A 92 -0.69 -31.36 -3.45
N ILE A 93 -1.29 -30.91 -4.54
CA ILE A 93 -2.50 -30.05 -4.53
C ILE A 93 -3.61 -30.70 -3.72
N LEU A 94 -3.89 -32.00 -3.95
CA LEU A 94 -4.95 -32.71 -3.23
C LEU A 94 -4.63 -32.93 -1.74
N LEU A 95 -3.35 -33.07 -1.37
CA LEU A 95 -2.94 -33.26 0.02
C LEU A 95 -2.88 -31.94 0.80
N GLU A 96 -2.46 -30.87 0.16
CA GLU A 96 -2.40 -29.53 0.76
C GLU A 96 -3.78 -28.84 0.75
N ASP A 97 -4.64 -29.19 -0.21
CA ASP A 97 -6.01 -28.72 -0.38
C ASP A 97 -6.12 -27.19 -0.27
N SER A 98 -6.87 -26.69 0.72
CA SER A 98 -7.03 -25.26 0.99
C SER A 98 -5.77 -24.56 1.50
N ARG A 99 -4.62 -25.25 1.56
CA ARG A 99 -3.30 -24.68 1.89
C ARG A 99 -2.30 -24.76 0.74
N TYR A 100 -2.70 -25.27 -0.43
CA TYR A 100 -1.79 -25.42 -1.54
C TYR A 100 -1.18 -24.08 -1.96
N GLY A 101 0.15 -24.04 -2.09
CA GLY A 101 0.88 -22.83 -2.47
C GLY A 101 1.03 -21.80 -1.34
N ARG A 102 0.61 -22.13 -0.11
CA ARG A 102 0.96 -21.37 1.09
C ARG A 102 2.45 -21.56 1.40
N SER A 103 3.09 -20.51 1.87
CA SER A 103 4.48 -20.56 2.36
C SER A 103 4.49 -20.41 3.88
N ASP A 104 5.45 -21.05 4.54
CA ASP A 104 5.69 -20.96 5.99
C ASP A 104 7.17 -20.63 6.23
N PRO A 105 7.57 -19.35 6.13
CA PRO A 105 8.96 -18.93 6.31
C PRO A 105 9.40 -19.14 7.77
N GLU A 106 10.69 -19.45 7.98
CA GLU A 106 11.25 -19.60 9.34
C GLU A 106 11.12 -18.34 10.19
N ARG A 107 11.08 -17.17 9.55
CA ARG A 107 10.93 -15.84 10.18
C ARG A 107 9.85 -15.05 9.44
N PRO A 108 8.58 -15.20 9.84
CA PRO A 108 7.49 -14.34 9.37
C PRO A 108 7.78 -12.87 9.66
N ARG A 109 7.61 -12.00 8.66
CA ARG A 109 7.72 -10.56 8.84
C ARG A 109 6.40 -9.98 9.31
N ARG A 110 6.43 -9.01 10.21
CA ARG A 110 5.28 -8.16 10.52
C ARG A 110 5.23 -7.04 9.50
N VAL A 111 4.22 -7.06 8.63
CA VAL A 111 4.11 -6.09 7.52
C VAL A 111 2.89 -5.22 7.73
N MET A 112 3.07 -3.91 7.85
CA MET A 112 1.93 -3.00 7.86
C MET A 112 1.44 -2.75 6.44
N VAL A 113 0.15 -2.88 6.19
CA VAL A 113 -0.48 -2.55 4.91
C VAL A 113 -1.52 -1.46 5.14
N GLU A 114 -1.19 -0.23 4.74
CA GLU A 114 -2.08 0.92 4.85
C GLU A 114 -2.80 1.16 3.53
N PHE A 115 -4.13 1.31 3.57
CA PHE A 115 -4.93 1.56 2.39
C PHE A 115 -6.29 2.19 2.70
N VAL A 116 -6.96 2.71 1.67
CA VAL A 116 -8.17 3.56 1.73
C VAL A 116 -7.90 4.93 2.35
N SER A 117 -7.55 4.99 3.64
CA SER A 117 -7.20 6.20 4.42
C SER A 117 -8.01 7.45 4.00
N ALA A 118 -9.31 7.28 3.81
CA ALA A 118 -10.19 8.33 3.33
C ALA A 118 -10.61 9.22 4.49
N ASN A 119 -10.57 10.54 4.29
CA ASN A 119 -11.02 11.47 5.32
C ASN A 119 -12.49 11.17 5.70
N PRO A 120 -12.86 11.19 6.99
CA PRO A 120 -14.22 10.97 7.48
C PRO A 120 -15.10 12.20 7.24
N THR A 121 -15.12 12.69 5.98
CA THR A 121 -15.88 13.87 5.55
C THR A 121 -17.11 13.53 4.74
N GLY A 122 -17.30 12.25 4.43
CA GLY A 122 -18.42 11.71 3.67
C GLY A 122 -18.26 10.20 3.41
N PRO A 123 -19.26 9.58 2.75
CA PRO A 123 -19.24 8.16 2.46
C PRO A 123 -18.12 7.79 1.49
N LEU A 124 -17.72 6.51 1.51
CA LEU A 124 -16.74 6.00 0.55
C LEU A 124 -17.37 5.98 -0.85
N HIS A 125 -16.57 6.29 -1.87
CA HIS A 125 -16.98 6.20 -3.28
C HIS A 125 -16.17 5.13 -4.02
N VAL A 126 -16.61 4.77 -5.22
CA VAL A 126 -15.99 3.73 -6.08
C VAL A 126 -14.47 3.85 -6.22
N ALA A 127 -13.92 5.07 -6.27
CA ALA A 127 -12.45 5.23 -6.36
C ALA A 127 -11.70 4.68 -5.13
N HIS A 128 -12.30 4.70 -3.94
CA HIS A 128 -11.74 4.08 -2.75
C HIS A 128 -11.77 2.55 -2.86
N GLY A 129 -12.82 1.98 -3.48
CA GLY A 129 -12.98 0.52 -3.62
C GLY A 129 -11.84 -0.16 -4.37
N ARG A 130 -11.24 0.51 -5.37
CA ARG A 130 -10.06 -0.02 -6.08
C ARG A 130 -8.84 -0.13 -5.15
N GLY A 131 -8.56 0.92 -4.38
CA GLY A 131 -7.50 0.91 -3.38
C GLY A 131 -7.77 -0.09 -2.26
N ALA A 132 -9.04 -0.21 -1.85
CA ALA A 132 -9.52 -1.17 -0.88
C ALA A 132 -9.22 -2.61 -1.30
N ALA A 133 -9.67 -3.01 -2.50
CA ALA A 133 -9.44 -4.35 -3.03
C ALA A 133 -7.96 -4.67 -3.24
N LEU A 134 -7.16 -3.69 -3.70
CA LEU A 134 -5.72 -3.91 -3.89
C LEU A 134 -4.99 -4.10 -2.55
N GLY A 135 -5.23 -3.21 -1.58
CA GLY A 135 -4.60 -3.29 -0.25
C GLY A 135 -4.95 -4.59 0.47
N ASP A 136 -6.21 -4.99 0.45
CA ASP A 136 -6.63 -6.26 1.05
C ASP A 136 -6.06 -7.48 0.30
N ALA A 137 -5.95 -7.43 -1.04
CA ALA A 137 -5.30 -8.49 -1.80
C ALA A 137 -3.81 -8.63 -1.46
N ILE A 138 -3.09 -7.51 -1.31
CA ILE A 138 -1.69 -7.50 -0.86
C ILE A 138 -1.58 -8.12 0.53
N ALA A 139 -2.37 -7.66 1.50
CA ALA A 139 -2.36 -8.20 2.86
C ALA A 139 -2.70 -9.70 2.86
N THR A 140 -3.71 -10.13 2.10
CA THR A 140 -4.11 -11.53 1.99
C THR A 140 -2.99 -12.40 1.37
N LEU A 141 -2.32 -11.91 0.34
CA LEU A 141 -1.18 -12.61 -0.27
C LEU A 141 0.03 -12.70 0.67
N LEU A 142 0.31 -11.65 1.46
CA LEU A 142 1.35 -11.68 2.48
C LEU A 142 1.05 -12.73 3.56
N ALA A 143 -0.19 -12.77 4.06
CA ALA A 143 -0.63 -13.81 5.00
C ALA A 143 -0.50 -15.22 4.38
N TRP A 144 -0.84 -15.37 3.10
CA TRP A 144 -0.69 -16.63 2.37
C TRP A 144 0.78 -17.01 2.14
N ALA A 145 1.67 -16.03 2.00
CA ALA A 145 3.10 -16.21 1.95
C ALA A 145 3.72 -16.48 3.33
N GLY A 146 2.92 -16.49 4.40
CA GLY A 146 3.31 -16.80 5.76
C GLY A 146 3.87 -15.63 6.56
N ASP A 147 3.79 -14.40 6.04
CA ASP A 147 4.03 -13.18 6.81
C ASP A 147 2.82 -12.84 7.71
N ALA A 148 2.98 -11.88 8.60
CA ALA A 148 1.97 -11.37 9.52
C ALA A 148 1.55 -9.94 9.13
N PRO A 149 0.63 -9.78 8.16
CA PRO A 149 0.16 -8.47 7.74
C PRO A 149 -0.74 -7.82 8.81
N HIS A 150 -0.67 -6.50 8.92
CA HIS A 150 -1.54 -5.66 9.75
C HIS A 150 -2.18 -4.60 8.87
N ARG A 151 -3.50 -4.68 8.68
CA ARG A 151 -4.28 -3.76 7.87
C ARG A 151 -4.57 -2.51 8.68
N GLU A 152 -4.09 -1.37 8.22
CA GLU A 152 -4.29 -0.08 8.89
C GLU A 152 -5.05 0.92 8.02
N PHE A 153 -6.04 1.58 8.61
CA PHE A 153 -6.72 2.73 8.02
C PHE A 153 -6.24 3.97 8.76
N TYR A 154 -5.57 4.90 8.06
CA TYR A 154 -5.22 6.19 8.62
C TYR A 154 -6.41 7.16 8.53
N VAL A 155 -6.88 7.63 9.68
CA VAL A 155 -8.05 8.50 9.81
C VAL A 155 -7.58 9.93 10.05
N ASN A 156 -7.73 10.78 9.04
CA ASN A 156 -7.53 12.22 9.21
C ASN A 156 -8.74 12.83 9.95
N ASP A 157 -8.68 12.84 11.27
CA ASP A 157 -9.75 13.28 12.18
C ASP A 157 -9.63 14.75 12.60
N ALA A 158 -8.73 15.52 11.99
CA ALA A 158 -8.50 16.91 12.32
C ALA A 158 -8.35 17.83 11.09
N GLY A 159 -8.33 19.13 11.32
CA GLY A 159 -8.03 20.14 10.31
C GLY A 159 -9.23 20.63 9.48
N VAL A 160 -8.90 21.46 8.48
CA VAL A 160 -9.87 22.35 7.81
C VAL A 160 -11.03 21.60 7.15
N GLN A 161 -10.81 20.40 6.64
CA GLN A 161 -11.91 19.63 6.03
C GLN A 161 -12.92 19.15 7.06
N ILE A 162 -12.45 18.75 8.24
CA ILE A 162 -13.30 18.34 9.36
C ILE A 162 -14.04 19.54 9.94
N ASP A 163 -13.37 20.70 10.05
CA ASP A 163 -14.02 21.96 10.45
C ASP A 163 -15.18 22.31 9.50
N ARG A 164 -14.93 22.26 8.18
CA ARG A 164 -15.93 22.55 7.16
C ARG A 164 -17.09 21.55 7.17
N LEU A 165 -16.83 20.29 7.51
CA LEU A 165 -17.89 19.29 7.70
C LEU A 165 -18.77 19.70 8.89
N ALA A 166 -18.17 19.99 10.04
CA ALA A 166 -18.91 20.37 11.25
C ALA A 166 -19.78 21.60 11.02
N GLU A 167 -19.24 22.65 10.39
CA GLU A 167 -19.99 23.85 10.00
C GLU A 167 -21.15 23.54 9.04
N SER A 168 -20.95 22.59 8.12
CA SER A 168 -21.99 22.19 7.16
C SER A 168 -23.11 21.40 7.84
N VAL A 169 -22.77 20.53 8.79
CA VAL A 169 -23.75 19.78 9.61
C VAL A 169 -24.50 20.73 10.54
N ASP A 170 -23.84 21.69 11.19
CA ASP A 170 -24.48 22.73 12.01
C ASP A 170 -25.51 23.52 11.21
N ALA A 171 -25.12 24.03 10.03
CA ALA A 171 -26.05 24.76 9.17
C ALA A 171 -27.27 23.92 8.77
N ARG A 172 -27.08 22.63 8.45
CA ARG A 172 -28.21 21.72 8.13
C ARG A 172 -29.06 21.38 9.34
N TRP A 173 -28.46 21.21 10.52
CA TRP A 173 -29.17 20.94 11.76
C TRP A 173 -30.04 22.13 12.19
N ARG A 174 -29.51 23.35 12.09
CA ARG A 174 -30.26 24.60 12.33
C ARG A 174 -31.43 24.75 11.36
N GLN A 175 -31.19 24.50 10.06
CA GLN A 175 -32.27 24.48 9.05
C GLN A 175 -33.35 23.43 9.37
N LEU A 176 -32.96 22.24 9.83
CA LEU A 176 -33.89 21.18 10.25
C LEU A 176 -34.78 21.64 11.42
N ARG A 177 -34.22 22.41 12.37
CA ARG A 177 -34.95 23.01 13.51
C ARG A 177 -35.73 24.28 13.14
N GLY A 178 -35.73 24.68 11.87
CA GLY A 178 -36.50 25.82 11.37
C GLY A 178 -35.80 27.17 11.50
N GLU A 179 -34.50 27.19 11.79
CA GLU A 179 -33.70 28.42 11.82
C GLU A 179 -33.18 28.79 10.41
N GLU A 180 -33.00 30.09 10.19
CA GLU A 180 -32.25 30.57 9.02
C GLU A 180 -30.74 30.40 9.27
N ALA A 181 -30.13 29.48 8.53
CA ALA A 181 -28.69 29.26 8.51
C ALA A 181 -28.22 29.04 7.07
N GLU A 182 -27.16 29.72 6.66
CA GLU A 182 -26.54 29.52 5.35
C GLU A 182 -25.46 28.44 5.41
N LEU A 183 -25.34 27.65 4.35
CA LEU A 183 -24.21 26.73 4.21
C LEU A 183 -22.93 27.52 3.92
N PRO A 184 -21.78 27.13 4.50
CA PRO A 184 -20.49 27.71 4.14
C PRO A 184 -20.23 27.60 2.63
N GLU A 185 -19.58 28.60 2.04
CA GLU A 185 -19.28 28.62 0.59
C GLU A 185 -18.54 27.34 0.16
N ASP A 186 -17.51 26.98 0.93
CA ASP A 186 -16.70 25.76 0.79
C ASP A 186 -17.22 24.54 1.58
N GLY A 187 -18.44 24.64 2.10
CA GLY A 187 -19.09 23.57 2.88
C GLY A 187 -19.50 22.37 2.03
N TYR A 188 -19.79 21.27 2.71
CA TYR A 188 -20.30 20.05 2.10
C TYR A 188 -21.80 20.20 1.83
N ARG A 189 -22.22 19.94 0.58
CA ARG A 189 -23.61 20.17 0.14
C ARG A 189 -24.39 18.90 -0.19
N GLY A 190 -23.74 17.74 -0.13
CA GLY A 190 -24.33 16.45 -0.48
C GLY A 190 -25.51 16.06 0.41
N GLY A 191 -26.37 15.17 -0.09
CA GLY A 191 -27.56 14.68 0.62
C GLY A 191 -27.22 14.12 2.02
N TYR A 192 -26.12 13.37 2.10
CA TYR A 192 -25.63 12.78 3.35
C TYR A 192 -25.42 13.80 4.49
N VAL A 193 -25.15 15.08 4.21
CA VAL A 193 -24.99 16.11 5.26
C VAL A 193 -26.33 16.41 5.94
N ARG A 194 -27.44 16.34 5.19
CA ARG A 194 -28.79 16.46 5.75
C ARG A 194 -29.14 15.24 6.59
N ASP A 195 -28.75 14.06 6.12
CA ASP A 195 -28.97 12.80 6.83
C ASP A 195 -28.21 12.79 8.16
N LEU A 196 -26.94 13.21 8.15
CA LEU A 196 -26.12 13.43 9.34
C LEU A 196 -26.78 14.42 10.31
N ALA A 197 -27.30 15.55 9.82
CA ALA A 197 -27.98 16.52 10.68
C ALA A 197 -29.24 15.95 11.34
N ALA A 198 -30.01 15.12 10.62
CA ALA A 198 -31.19 14.45 11.18
C ALA A 198 -30.84 13.32 12.16
N GLU A 199 -29.72 12.62 11.95
CA GLU A 199 -29.17 11.64 12.89
C GLU A 199 -28.65 12.31 14.16
N LEU A 200 -27.85 13.37 14.01
CA LEU A 200 -27.36 14.20 15.11
C LEU A 200 -28.53 14.72 15.95
N ASP A 201 -29.60 15.22 15.33
CA ASP A 201 -30.75 15.75 16.04
C ASP A 201 -31.43 14.70 16.93
N ARG A 202 -31.54 13.46 16.42
CA ARG A 202 -32.12 12.33 17.17
C ARG A 202 -31.26 11.90 18.35
N GLU A 203 -29.94 11.94 18.20
CA GLU A 203 -29.01 11.42 19.22
C GLU A 203 -28.58 12.48 20.24
N LEU A 204 -28.29 13.71 19.78
CA LEU A 204 -27.69 14.78 20.56
C LEU A 204 -28.41 16.13 20.45
N GLY A 205 -29.56 16.21 19.75
CA GLY A 205 -30.20 17.49 19.39
C GLY A 205 -30.42 18.46 20.57
N GLU A 206 -30.88 17.96 21.72
CA GLU A 206 -31.11 18.82 22.90
C GLU A 206 -29.80 19.31 23.55
N ARG A 207 -28.74 18.49 23.50
CA ARG A 207 -27.41 18.89 23.99
C ARG A 207 -26.78 19.94 23.07
N VAL A 208 -26.91 19.75 21.77
CA VAL A 208 -26.45 20.68 20.73
C VAL A 208 -27.20 22.02 20.84
N ALA A 209 -28.52 21.99 21.05
CA ALA A 209 -29.34 23.20 21.23
C ALA A 209 -29.02 23.97 22.52
N GLY A 210 -28.60 23.28 23.58
CA GLY A 210 -28.22 23.91 24.85
C GLY A 210 -26.79 24.48 24.87
N ALA A 211 -25.95 24.16 23.88
CA ALA A 211 -24.55 24.55 23.83
C ALA A 211 -24.33 25.92 23.18
N GLY A 212 -23.30 26.65 23.65
CA GLY A 212 -22.82 27.85 22.97
C GLY A 212 -22.14 27.51 21.63
N ASP A 213 -21.95 28.50 20.75
CA ASP A 213 -21.49 28.26 19.36
C ASP A 213 -20.21 27.42 19.23
N ALA A 214 -19.20 27.70 20.05
CA ALA A 214 -17.95 26.93 20.03
C ALA A 214 -18.15 25.48 20.49
N GLU A 215 -18.78 25.29 21.64
CA GLU A 215 -19.07 23.96 22.19
C GLU A 215 -19.98 23.16 21.25
N ARG A 216 -20.95 23.81 20.61
CA ARG A 216 -21.84 23.19 19.65
C ARG A 216 -21.07 22.64 18.45
N LEU A 217 -20.16 23.42 17.87
CA LEU A 217 -19.33 22.96 16.76
C LEU A 217 -18.41 21.80 17.15
N ASP A 218 -17.84 21.82 18.36
CA ASP A 218 -17.00 20.72 18.85
C ASP A 218 -17.82 19.43 19.03
N LEU A 219 -19.01 19.51 19.63
CA LEU A 219 -19.93 18.37 19.76
C LEU A 219 -20.31 17.78 18.40
N ILE A 220 -20.65 18.65 17.45
CA ILE A 220 -21.02 18.24 16.09
C ILE A 220 -19.84 17.58 15.40
N ARG A 221 -18.63 18.14 15.54
CA ARG A 221 -17.40 17.62 14.95
C ARG A 221 -17.10 16.22 15.45
N GLU A 222 -17.01 16.04 16.76
CA GLU A 222 -16.71 14.75 17.39
C GLU A 222 -17.73 13.69 16.96
N TRP A 223 -19.02 14.05 17.01
CA TRP A 223 -20.10 13.14 16.61
C TRP A 223 -20.04 12.79 15.13
N ALA A 224 -19.90 13.77 14.23
CA ALA A 224 -19.92 13.56 12.79
C ALA A 224 -18.72 12.73 12.31
N VAL A 225 -17.53 12.98 12.86
CA VAL A 225 -16.33 12.18 12.58
C VAL A 225 -16.52 10.74 13.04
N ALA A 226 -16.99 10.53 14.27
CA ALA A 226 -17.24 9.20 14.80
C ALA A 226 -18.28 8.44 13.97
N ARG A 227 -19.37 9.12 13.58
CA ARG A 227 -20.45 8.54 12.78
C ARG A 227 -19.98 8.14 11.39
N LEU A 228 -19.33 9.06 10.67
CA LEU A 228 -18.83 8.77 9.32
C LEU A 228 -17.75 7.69 9.33
N LYS A 229 -16.87 7.68 10.33
CA LYS A 229 -15.91 6.58 10.51
C LYS A 229 -16.62 5.24 10.70
N ALA A 230 -17.68 5.19 11.50
CA ALA A 230 -18.48 3.97 11.68
C ALA A 230 -19.14 3.54 10.36
N ASP A 231 -19.79 4.45 9.63
CA ASP A 231 -20.41 4.15 8.33
C ASP A 231 -19.39 3.62 7.31
N GLN A 232 -18.20 4.24 7.23
CA GLN A 232 -17.11 3.78 6.38
C GLN A 232 -16.62 2.38 6.78
N ALA A 233 -16.53 2.09 8.08
CA ALA A 233 -16.14 0.78 8.58
C ALA A 233 -17.18 -0.30 8.25
N GLU A 234 -18.47 0.03 8.34
CA GLU A 234 -19.56 -0.85 7.94
C GLU A 234 -19.54 -1.13 6.43
N ASP A 235 -19.36 -0.09 5.60
CA ASP A 235 -19.23 -0.20 4.15
C ASP A 235 -18.06 -1.14 3.77
N LEU A 236 -16.89 -0.93 4.38
CA LEU A 236 -15.71 -1.76 4.12
C LEU A 236 -15.91 -3.20 4.57
N LYS A 237 -16.55 -3.42 5.72
CA LYS A 237 -16.88 -4.76 6.20
C LYS A 237 -17.86 -5.48 5.28
N ALA A 238 -18.89 -4.78 4.79
CA ALA A 238 -19.81 -5.31 3.79
C ALA A 238 -19.10 -5.64 2.47
N PHE A 239 -18.10 -4.84 2.10
CA PHE A 239 -17.21 -5.09 0.97
C PHE A 239 -16.20 -6.23 1.20
N GLY A 240 -16.17 -6.84 2.40
CA GLY A 240 -15.32 -7.99 2.72
C GLY A 240 -13.98 -7.64 3.38
N ILE A 241 -13.77 -6.39 3.76
CA ILE A 241 -12.51 -5.89 4.31
C ILE A 241 -12.68 -5.54 5.79
N VAL A 242 -11.79 -6.06 6.63
CA VAL A 242 -11.73 -5.73 8.06
C VAL A 242 -10.32 -5.22 8.36
N PHE A 243 -10.25 -4.03 8.96
CA PHE A 243 -8.99 -3.43 9.40
C PHE A 243 -8.63 -3.91 10.80
N ASP A 244 -7.33 -4.12 11.03
CA ASP A 244 -6.77 -4.43 12.34
C ASP A 244 -6.67 -3.16 13.20
N GLU A 245 -6.41 -2.00 12.58
CA GLU A 245 -6.35 -0.71 13.26
C GLU A 245 -6.94 0.44 12.42
N TRP A 246 -7.65 1.33 13.11
CA TRP A 246 -8.09 2.63 12.60
C TRP A 246 -7.31 3.72 13.33
N TYR A 247 -6.17 4.11 12.75
CA TYR A 247 -5.19 4.99 13.37
C TYR A 247 -5.60 6.47 13.21
N PRO A 248 -5.92 7.22 14.28
CA PRO A 248 -6.27 8.63 14.18
C PRO A 248 -5.03 9.51 14.01
N GLU A 249 -5.13 10.50 13.12
CA GLU A 249 -4.09 11.52 12.92
C GLU A 249 -3.79 12.28 14.22
N SER A 250 -4.82 12.58 15.02
CA SER A 250 -4.64 13.27 16.31
C SER A 250 -3.58 12.60 17.20
N ARG A 251 -3.48 11.27 17.16
CA ARG A 251 -2.49 10.49 17.92
C ARG A 251 -1.05 10.92 17.63
N VAL A 252 -0.73 11.26 16.37
CA VAL A 252 0.61 11.70 15.97
C VAL A 252 1.03 12.97 16.72
N TYR A 253 0.06 13.82 17.03
CA TYR A 253 0.28 15.07 17.76
C TYR A 253 0.17 14.85 19.27
N ASP A 254 -0.88 14.18 19.73
CA ASP A 254 -1.19 13.98 21.16
C ASP A 254 -0.09 13.19 21.89
N GLU A 255 0.55 12.24 21.20
CA GLU A 255 1.66 11.45 21.73
C GLU A 255 3.04 12.11 21.49
N GLY A 256 3.08 13.33 20.95
CA GLY A 256 4.33 14.08 20.74
C GLY A 256 5.25 13.52 19.66
N LEU A 257 4.77 12.61 18.81
CA LEU A 257 5.58 11.89 17.82
C LEU A 257 6.25 12.84 16.82
N VAL A 258 5.58 13.96 16.51
CA VAL A 258 6.12 15.03 15.66
C VAL A 258 7.39 15.63 16.28
N GLY A 259 7.32 16.04 17.54
CA GLY A 259 8.43 16.65 18.27
C GLY A 259 9.61 15.69 18.39
N GLU A 260 9.34 14.45 18.80
CA GLU A 260 10.38 13.43 18.90
C GLU A 260 11.07 13.14 17.55
N THR A 261 10.33 13.23 16.45
CA THR A 261 10.89 13.01 15.11
C THR A 261 11.79 14.17 14.70
N LEU A 262 11.43 15.41 15.04
CA LEU A 262 12.32 16.56 14.88
C LEU A 262 13.60 16.41 15.70
N ASP A 263 13.50 15.99 16.96
CA ASP A 263 14.66 15.80 17.83
C ASP A 263 15.64 14.77 17.25
N VAL A 264 15.14 13.62 16.77
CA VAL A 264 15.98 12.60 16.11
C VAL A 264 16.69 13.14 14.87
N LEU A 265 16.01 13.97 14.07
CA LEU A 265 16.61 14.58 12.89
C LEU A 265 17.65 15.65 13.26
N ALA A 266 17.42 16.39 14.34
CA ALA A 266 18.36 17.36 14.89
C ALA A 266 19.63 16.68 15.44
N GLU A 267 19.48 15.60 16.21
CA GLU A 267 20.59 14.80 16.74
C GLU A 267 21.50 14.23 15.64
N LYS A 268 20.93 13.97 14.46
CA LYS A 268 21.67 13.51 13.26
C LYS A 268 22.30 14.64 12.44
N ASP A 269 22.18 15.90 12.88
CA ASP A 269 22.66 17.10 12.15
C ASP A 269 22.06 17.25 10.73
N LEU A 270 20.81 16.80 10.55
CA LEU A 270 20.12 16.81 9.26
C LEU A 270 19.20 18.02 9.07
N LEU A 271 19.03 18.84 10.10
CA LEU A 271 18.18 20.03 10.08
C LEU A 271 19.00 21.30 9.86
N TYR A 272 18.45 22.27 9.12
CA TYR A 272 19.03 23.60 8.98
C TYR A 272 17.97 24.67 8.79
N GLU A 273 18.29 25.89 9.18
CA GLU A 273 17.43 27.06 8.98
C GLU A 273 17.74 27.73 7.63
N ARG A 274 16.70 28.04 6.87
CA ARG A 274 16.79 28.87 5.66
C ARG A 274 15.48 29.61 5.44
N ASP A 275 15.59 30.91 5.17
CA ASP A 275 14.46 31.81 4.98
C ASP A 275 13.49 31.79 6.16
N GLY A 276 13.98 31.63 7.40
CA GLY A 276 13.14 31.55 8.60
C GLY A 276 12.29 30.28 8.74
N ALA A 277 12.59 29.25 7.95
CA ALA A 277 11.96 27.93 8.02
C ALA A 277 13.00 26.85 8.32
N THR A 278 12.57 25.76 8.97
CA THR A 278 13.40 24.59 9.25
C THR A 278 13.32 23.58 8.11
N TRP A 279 14.47 23.25 7.53
CA TRP A 279 14.62 22.33 6.39
C TRP A 279 15.32 21.04 6.81
N LEU A 280 14.94 19.94 6.17
CA LEU A 280 15.60 18.64 6.24
C LEU A 280 16.47 18.42 5.00
N ARG A 281 17.71 17.97 5.20
CA ARG A 281 18.70 17.62 4.16
C ARG A 281 18.35 16.33 3.39
N THR A 282 17.19 16.27 2.75
CA THR A 282 16.73 15.08 2.01
C THR A 282 17.51 14.81 0.73
N THR A 283 18.17 15.81 0.14
CA THR A 283 19.01 15.64 -1.07
C THR A 283 20.17 14.66 -0.84
N GLY A 284 20.68 14.56 0.39
CA GLY A 284 21.68 13.56 0.77
C GLY A 284 21.17 12.11 0.71
N PHE A 285 19.86 11.93 0.59
CA PHE A 285 19.16 10.64 0.58
C PHE A 285 18.38 10.39 -0.73
N GLY A 286 18.75 11.09 -1.82
CA GLY A 286 18.20 10.84 -3.16
C GLY A 286 16.97 11.68 -3.54
N ASP A 287 16.59 12.67 -2.74
CA ASP A 287 15.51 13.61 -3.07
C ASP A 287 15.96 14.70 -4.07
N ASP A 288 15.01 15.31 -4.79
CA ASP A 288 15.29 16.35 -5.78
C ASP A 288 15.69 17.70 -5.16
N LYS A 289 15.15 17.98 -3.97
CA LYS A 289 15.45 19.15 -3.15
C LYS A 289 15.15 18.85 -1.69
N ASP A 290 15.89 19.51 -0.82
CA ASP A 290 15.61 19.53 0.62
C ASP A 290 14.17 19.96 0.89
N ARG A 291 13.57 19.45 1.97
CA ARG A 291 12.16 19.66 2.29
C ARG A 291 12.00 20.50 3.54
N VAL A 292 11.03 21.40 3.53
CA VAL A 292 10.62 22.17 4.71
C VAL A 292 9.83 21.26 5.64
N LEU A 293 10.22 21.22 6.92
CA LEU A 293 9.47 20.54 7.99
C LEU A 293 8.63 21.53 8.79
N VAL A 294 9.21 22.70 9.11
CA VAL A 294 8.55 23.78 9.86
C VAL A 294 8.58 25.04 9.03
N LYS A 295 7.43 25.67 8.83
CA LYS A 295 7.28 26.91 8.05
C LYS A 295 7.72 28.13 8.87
N GLN A 296 7.78 29.27 8.19
CA GLN A 296 8.12 30.57 8.78
C GLN A 296 7.18 31.02 9.90
N ASP A 297 5.91 30.58 9.86
CA ASP A 297 4.90 30.88 10.88
C ASP A 297 4.94 29.92 12.08
N GLY A 298 5.92 28.99 12.10
CA GLY A 298 6.06 27.95 13.13
C GLY A 298 5.15 26.74 12.92
N THR A 299 4.27 26.75 11.92
CA THR A 299 3.40 25.59 11.63
C THR A 299 4.16 24.49 10.89
N TYR A 300 3.76 23.24 11.11
CA TYR A 300 4.34 22.10 10.42
C TYR A 300 3.85 22.01 8.98
N THR A 301 4.70 21.47 8.10
CA THR A 301 4.24 20.96 6.80
C THR A 301 3.65 19.57 6.97
N TYR A 302 2.80 19.12 6.05
CA TYR A 302 2.27 17.74 6.08
C TYR A 302 3.37 16.66 6.06
N PHE A 303 4.56 17.01 5.57
CA PHE A 303 5.68 16.08 5.48
C PHE A 303 6.22 15.64 6.85
N LEU A 304 6.21 16.52 7.84
CA LEU A 304 6.74 16.17 9.16
C LEU A 304 5.83 15.19 9.92
N PRO A 305 4.50 15.40 10.05
CA PRO A 305 3.59 14.41 10.61
C PRO A 305 3.62 13.08 9.86
N ASP A 306 3.69 13.09 8.53
CA ASP A 306 3.82 11.86 7.74
C ASP A 306 5.09 11.08 8.11
N LEU A 307 6.24 11.76 8.25
CA LEU A 307 7.47 11.12 8.69
C LEU A 307 7.37 10.57 10.11
N ALA A 308 6.76 11.33 11.02
CA ALA A 308 6.54 10.90 12.40
C ALA A 308 5.67 9.65 12.47
N TYR A 309 4.59 9.61 11.69
CA TYR A 309 3.71 8.47 11.58
C TYR A 309 4.42 7.23 11.01
N HIS A 310 5.24 7.38 9.97
CA HIS A 310 5.99 6.24 9.42
C HIS A 310 7.11 5.75 10.36
N ARG A 311 7.75 6.67 11.10
CA ARG A 311 8.68 6.31 12.18
C ARG A 311 7.96 5.54 13.29
N ASP A 312 6.72 5.93 13.62
CA ASP A 312 5.87 5.21 14.56
C ASP A 312 5.56 3.79 14.10
N LYS A 313 5.25 3.57 12.81
CA LYS A 313 5.10 2.21 12.25
C LYS A 313 6.33 1.34 12.57
N ALA A 314 7.54 1.84 12.33
CA ALA A 314 8.76 1.10 12.66
C ALA A 314 8.89 0.85 14.17
N ARG A 315 8.56 1.84 15.02
CA ARG A 315 8.59 1.70 16.50
C ARG A 315 7.57 0.72 17.05
N ARG A 316 6.41 0.57 16.40
CA ARG A 316 5.40 -0.47 16.71
C ARG A 316 5.88 -1.89 16.35
N GLY A 317 7.09 -2.02 15.80
CA GLY A 317 7.79 -3.28 15.55
C GLY A 317 7.35 -3.97 14.27
N PHE A 318 6.93 -3.19 13.26
CA PHE A 318 6.76 -3.69 11.90
C PHE A 318 8.12 -3.77 11.21
N ASP A 319 8.36 -4.85 10.48
CA ASP A 319 9.60 -5.05 9.70
C ASP A 319 9.56 -4.30 8.37
N HIS A 320 8.35 -4.06 7.86
CA HIS A 320 8.11 -3.41 6.58
C HIS A 320 6.74 -2.73 6.55
N ALA A 321 6.61 -1.68 5.73
CA ALA A 321 5.35 -1.00 5.47
C ALA A 321 5.05 -0.97 3.97
N ILE A 322 3.78 -1.16 3.62
CA ILE A 322 3.26 -1.00 2.27
C ILE A 322 2.09 -0.02 2.35
N ASN A 323 2.18 1.08 1.61
CA ASN A 323 1.07 2.01 1.49
C ASN A 323 0.44 1.92 0.10
N VAL A 324 -0.89 1.92 0.04
CA VAL A 324 -1.64 1.99 -1.22
C VAL A 324 -2.14 3.42 -1.42
N TRP A 325 -1.50 4.16 -2.32
CA TRP A 325 -1.79 5.58 -2.56
C TRP A 325 -2.46 5.82 -3.91
N GLY A 326 -3.17 6.95 -4.04
CA GLY A 326 -3.66 7.42 -5.33
C GLY A 326 -2.54 7.95 -6.24
N ALA A 327 -2.76 7.90 -7.55
CA ALA A 327 -1.82 8.41 -8.56
C ALA A 327 -1.48 9.90 -8.44
N ASP A 328 -2.34 10.69 -7.79
CA ASP A 328 -2.08 12.08 -7.40
C ASP A 328 -0.92 12.25 -6.41
N HIS A 329 -0.56 11.19 -5.68
CA HIS A 329 0.53 11.21 -4.69
C HIS A 329 1.86 10.64 -5.21
N HIS A 330 1.97 10.27 -6.49
CA HIS A 330 3.19 9.64 -7.02
C HIS A 330 4.45 10.51 -6.82
N GLY A 331 4.33 11.84 -6.95
CA GLY A 331 5.44 12.77 -6.74
C GLY A 331 5.86 12.92 -5.27
N TYR A 332 5.05 12.41 -4.33
CA TYR A 332 5.32 12.41 -2.89
C TYR A 332 6.17 11.20 -2.46
N VAL A 333 6.22 10.14 -3.27
CA VAL A 333 6.96 8.91 -2.93
C VAL A 333 8.46 9.15 -2.74
N PRO A 334 9.19 9.82 -3.66
CA PRO A 334 10.64 9.98 -3.51
C PRO A 334 11.04 10.75 -2.26
N ARG A 335 10.27 11.78 -1.89
CA ARG A 335 10.55 12.54 -0.66
C ARG A 335 10.30 11.73 0.61
N MET A 336 9.27 10.88 0.63
CA MET A 336 9.00 10.03 1.78
C MET A 336 10.08 8.98 1.93
N GLN A 337 10.54 8.37 0.83
CA GLN A 337 11.68 7.47 0.83
C GLN A 337 12.94 8.17 1.37
N ALA A 338 13.26 9.37 0.88
CA ALA A 338 14.42 10.12 1.34
C ALA A 338 14.33 10.54 2.82
N GLY A 339 13.15 10.95 3.29
CA GLY A 339 12.94 11.30 4.69
C GLY A 339 13.00 10.08 5.63
N LEU A 340 12.56 8.90 5.19
CA LEU A 340 12.72 7.66 5.95
C LEU A 340 14.18 7.20 5.97
N ALA A 341 14.88 7.29 4.85
CA ALA A 341 16.32 7.04 4.81
C ALA A 341 17.10 7.97 5.76
N ALA A 342 16.71 9.25 5.86
CA ALA A 342 17.26 10.20 6.84
C ALA A 342 17.05 9.76 8.30
N LEU A 343 15.93 9.09 8.59
CA LEU A 343 15.64 8.50 9.90
C LEU A 343 16.34 7.16 10.13
N GLY A 344 17.06 6.62 9.13
CA GLY A 344 17.69 5.29 9.18
C GLY A 344 16.74 4.14 8.87
N LEU A 345 15.62 4.43 8.20
CA LEU A 345 14.58 3.49 7.77
C LEU A 345 14.59 3.31 6.25
N ASP A 346 15.80 3.22 5.66
CA ASP A 346 15.96 2.99 4.23
C ASP A 346 15.33 1.64 3.82
N GLY A 347 14.55 1.65 2.74
CA GLY A 347 13.83 0.46 2.26
C GLY A 347 12.67 -0.01 3.14
N PHE A 348 12.29 0.71 4.21
CA PHE A 348 11.19 0.32 5.10
C PHE A 348 9.80 0.43 4.46
N LEU A 349 9.63 1.30 3.45
CA LEU A 349 8.33 1.63 2.85
C LEU A 349 8.34 1.31 1.35
N ASP A 350 7.40 0.46 0.94
CA ASP A 350 6.92 0.36 -0.44
C ASP A 350 5.64 1.16 -0.62
N VAL A 351 5.50 1.83 -1.76
CA VAL A 351 4.27 2.56 -2.11
C VAL A 351 3.70 2.01 -3.41
N GLU A 352 2.51 1.42 -3.30
CA GLU A 352 1.73 0.94 -4.43
C GLU A 352 0.78 2.03 -4.92
N VAL A 353 1.02 2.52 -6.14
CA VAL A 353 0.26 3.64 -6.72
C VAL A 353 -0.91 3.16 -7.56
N VAL A 354 -2.12 3.48 -7.12
CA VAL A 354 -3.38 3.13 -7.76
C VAL A 354 -3.85 4.25 -8.68
N GLN A 355 -4.14 3.88 -9.94
CA GLN A 355 -4.67 4.81 -10.93
C GLN A 355 -6.12 5.19 -10.65
N MET A 356 -6.47 6.45 -10.93
CA MET A 356 -7.83 6.97 -10.81
C MET A 356 -8.81 6.13 -11.64
N VAL A 357 -10.01 5.93 -11.10
CA VAL A 357 -11.10 5.23 -11.80
C VAL A 357 -11.95 6.23 -12.57
N ARG A 358 -12.44 5.82 -13.73
CA ARG A 358 -13.48 6.55 -14.48
C ARG A 358 -14.76 5.74 -14.43
N ILE A 359 -15.86 6.38 -14.06
CA ILE A 359 -17.17 5.74 -14.02
C ILE A 359 -17.89 6.09 -15.31
N LEU A 360 -18.37 5.06 -16.01
CA LEU A 360 -19.20 5.20 -17.20
C LEU A 360 -20.63 4.76 -16.86
N ARG A 361 -21.62 5.61 -17.11
CA ARG A 361 -23.05 5.26 -17.03
C ARG A 361 -23.68 5.50 -18.40
N GLY A 362 -24.25 4.45 -19.00
CA GLY A 362 -24.80 4.53 -20.36
C GLY A 362 -23.75 4.91 -21.43
N GLY A 363 -22.47 4.57 -21.21
CA GLY A 363 -21.37 4.90 -22.12
C GLY A 363 -20.82 6.33 -22.01
N GLN A 364 -21.36 7.16 -21.10
CA GLN A 364 -20.87 8.52 -20.82
C GLN A 364 -20.15 8.59 -19.48
N GLU A 365 -19.08 9.40 -19.41
CA GLU A 365 -18.31 9.62 -18.19
C GLU A 365 -19.10 10.44 -17.17
N VAL A 366 -19.24 9.89 -15.96
CA VAL A 366 -19.85 10.57 -14.83
C VAL A 366 -18.73 11.18 -13.98
N LYS A 367 -18.76 12.50 -13.80
CA LYS A 367 -17.80 13.20 -12.93
C LYS A 367 -18.19 13.01 -11.47
N LEU A 368 -17.26 12.51 -10.67
CA LEU A 368 -17.39 12.42 -9.21
C LEU A 368 -17.10 13.79 -8.59
N SER A 369 -18.04 14.36 -7.83
CA SER A 369 -17.80 15.58 -7.04
C SER A 369 -18.09 15.36 -5.57
N LYS A 370 -17.05 15.34 -4.73
CA LYS A 370 -17.15 15.16 -3.28
C LYS A 370 -18.02 16.22 -2.59
N ARG A 371 -18.04 17.46 -3.11
CA ARG A 371 -18.78 18.59 -2.49
C ARG A 371 -20.17 18.81 -3.07
N ALA A 372 -20.39 18.49 -4.34
CA ALA A 372 -21.70 18.67 -4.97
C ALA A 372 -22.69 17.53 -4.61
N GLY A 373 -22.20 16.39 -4.11
CA GLY A 373 -23.03 15.25 -3.74
C GLY A 373 -23.29 14.26 -4.88
N ASP A 374 -22.80 14.54 -6.08
CA ASP A 374 -22.91 13.65 -7.24
C ASP A 374 -21.71 12.68 -7.26
N PHE A 375 -21.77 11.61 -6.47
CA PHE A 375 -20.80 10.52 -6.53
C PHE A 375 -21.48 9.17 -6.30
N VAL A 376 -20.99 8.14 -7.00
CA VAL A 376 -21.41 6.76 -6.76
C VAL A 376 -20.66 6.25 -5.54
N THR A 377 -21.39 5.85 -4.51
CA THR A 377 -20.82 5.32 -3.27
C THR A 377 -20.22 3.93 -3.49
N LEU A 378 -19.34 3.50 -2.58
CA LEU A 378 -18.83 2.13 -2.59
C LEU A 378 -19.97 1.12 -2.39
N ARG A 379 -20.92 1.45 -1.50
CA ARG A 379 -22.09 0.63 -1.20
C ARG A 379 -22.97 0.40 -2.42
N GLU A 380 -23.35 1.47 -3.11
CA GLU A 380 -24.15 1.36 -4.35
C GLU A 380 -23.47 0.46 -5.39
N LEU A 381 -22.15 0.50 -5.51
CA LEU A 381 -21.42 -0.32 -6.48
C LEU A 381 -21.59 -1.82 -6.23
N PHE A 382 -21.38 -2.28 -4.98
CA PHE A 382 -21.44 -3.72 -4.69
C PHE A 382 -22.85 -4.22 -4.40
N GLU A 383 -23.82 -3.35 -4.13
CA GLU A 383 -25.24 -3.73 -4.07
C GLU A 383 -25.85 -3.89 -5.47
N GLU A 384 -25.32 -3.20 -6.49
CA GLU A 384 -25.73 -3.32 -7.89
C GLU A 384 -25.07 -4.49 -8.65
N THR A 385 -24.02 -5.12 -8.11
CA THR A 385 -23.25 -6.21 -8.76
C THR A 385 -23.24 -7.47 -7.93
#